data_AF-A0A7C4BLA9-F1
#
_entry.id   AF-A0A7C4BLA9-F1
#
_cell.length_a   1.000
_cell.length_b   1.000
_cell.length_c   1.000
_cell.angle_alpha   90.00
_cell.angle_beta   90.00
_cell.angle_gamma   90.00
#
_symmetry.space_group_name_H-M   'P 1'
#
loop_
_entity.id
_entity.type
_entity.pdbx_description
1 polymer ?
#
loop_
_entity_poly.entity_id
_entity_poly.type
_entity_poly.pdbx_seq_one_letter_code
_entity_poly.pdbx_strand_id
1 'polypeptide(L)'
;MRVAALENSVANKGLADLQDLVKALITNTKLAESRSLAEDVQRELVRTLRRHYHDVVDRGVKYAPFLVLVGTRMPAILIEAEFITNPEVAERLKDDHFLDLIAEGIAKGVESYMNSLKVSISNPVDKETKSERSKF
;
A
#
# COMPACT_ATOMS: atom_id res chain seq x y z
N MET A 1 37.64 33.14 10.39
CA MET A 1 36.79 32.26 9.55
C MET A 1 36.74 30.79 9.99
N ARG A 2 37.66 30.28 10.83
CA ARG A 2 37.67 28.86 11.24
C ARG A 2 36.54 28.45 12.20
N VAL A 3 36.05 29.37 13.03
CA VAL A 3 35.00 29.11 14.05
C VAL A 3 33.61 28.99 13.41
N ALA A 4 33.22 29.93 12.54
CA ALA A 4 31.95 29.86 11.81
C ALA A 4 31.84 28.63 10.89
N ALA A 5 32.94 28.20 10.26
CA ALA A 5 32.96 26.97 9.47
C ALA A 5 32.77 25.70 10.33
N LEU A 6 33.29 25.72 11.56
CA LEU A 6 33.14 24.62 12.51
C LEU A 6 31.71 24.56 13.08
N GLU A 7 31.13 25.71 13.44
CA GLU A 7 29.72 25.81 13.88
C GLU A 7 28.75 25.37 12.77
N ASN A 8 28.98 25.80 11.52
CA ASN A 8 28.19 25.35 10.37
C ASN A 8 28.37 23.85 10.08
N SER A 9 29.54 23.26 10.36
CA SER A 9 29.78 21.82 10.17
C SER A 9 29.03 20.95 11.19
N VAL A 10 28.85 21.44 12.41
CA VAL A 10 28.07 20.78 13.47
C VAL A 10 26.58 20.90 13.16
N ALA A 11 26.12 22.07 12.68
CA ALA A 11 24.76 22.26 12.19
C ALA A 11 24.42 21.31 11.02
N ASN A 12 25.35 21.10 10.08
CA ASN A 12 25.17 20.20 8.94
C ASN A 12 25.00 18.73 9.35
N LYS A 13 25.64 18.27 10.44
CA LYS A 13 25.46 16.90 10.95
C LYS A 13 24.06 16.68 11.52
N GLY A 14 23.57 17.60 12.35
CA GLY A 14 22.20 17.51 12.89
C GLY A 14 21.13 17.59 11.80
N LEU A 15 21.36 18.37 10.73
CA LEU A 15 20.51 18.40 9.54
C LEU A 15 20.51 17.07 8.78
N ALA A 16 21.66 16.40 8.65
CA ALA A 16 21.76 15.09 8.02
C ALA A 16 21.03 14.01 8.84
N ASP A 17 21.23 13.99 10.16
CA ASP A 17 20.55 13.03 11.06
C ASP A 17 19.02 13.18 11.01
N LEU A 18 18.51 14.42 10.92
CA LEU A 18 17.08 14.67 10.77
C LEU A 18 16.55 14.21 9.41
N GLN A 19 17.32 14.40 8.33
CA GLN A 19 16.95 13.91 7.00
C GLN A 19 16.87 12.38 6.99
N ASP A 20 17.80 11.69 7.64
CA ASP A 20 17.79 10.24 7.75
C ASP A 20 16.59 9.74 8.57
N LEU A 21 16.23 10.41 9.66
CA LEU A 21 15.03 10.09 10.44
C LEU A 21 13.75 10.27 9.61
N VAL A 22 13.61 11.41 8.93
CA VAL A 22 12.45 11.69 8.06
C VAL A 22 12.36 10.63 6.95
N LYS A 23 13.49 10.26 6.34
CA LYS A 23 13.54 9.22 5.32
C LYS A 23 13.16 7.85 5.87
N ALA A 24 13.60 7.51 7.08
CA ALA A 24 13.24 6.26 7.75
C ALA A 24 11.74 6.22 8.08
N LEU A 25 11.15 7.33 8.54
CA LEU A 25 9.72 7.45 8.79
C LEU A 25 8.91 7.29 7.49
N ILE A 26 9.23 8.03 6.44
CA ILE A 26 8.57 7.93 5.13
C ILE A 26 8.64 6.49 4.61
N THR A 27 9.80 5.83 4.75
CA THR A 27 9.97 4.44 4.31
C THR A 27 9.08 3.48 5.12
N ASN A 28 9.00 3.64 6.43
CA ASN A 28 8.13 2.83 7.29
C ASN A 28 6.65 3.06 7.00
N THR A 29 6.21 4.32 6.87
CA THR A 29 4.83 4.66 6.48
C THR A 29 4.49 4.05 5.13
N LYS A 30 5.37 4.16 4.13
CA LYS A 30 5.18 3.54 2.82
C LYS A 30 5.01 2.03 2.93
N LEU A 31 5.78 1.37 3.78
CA LEU A 31 5.68 -0.07 3.98
C LEU A 31 4.34 -0.47 4.61
N ALA A 32 3.88 0.27 5.61
CA ALA A 32 2.57 0.05 6.23
C ALA A 32 1.41 0.26 5.24
N GLU A 33 1.48 1.34 4.46
CA GLU A 33 0.49 1.62 3.42
C GLU A 33 0.51 0.59 2.28
N SER A 34 1.69 0.15 1.86
CA SER A 34 1.83 -0.91 0.84
C SER A 34 1.27 -2.23 1.35
N ARG A 35 1.43 -2.53 2.64
CA ARG A 35 0.82 -3.70 3.28
C ARG A 35 -0.71 -3.60 3.27
N SER A 36 -1.26 -2.47 3.70
CA SER A 36 -2.72 -2.25 3.70
C SER A 36 -3.31 -2.43 2.29
N LEU A 37 -2.68 -1.80 1.28
CA LEU A 37 -3.04 -1.97 -0.12
C LEU A 37 -2.97 -3.44 -0.56
N ALA A 38 -1.90 -4.16 -0.19
CA ALA A 38 -1.74 -5.57 -0.55
C ALA A 38 -2.82 -6.46 0.09
N GLU A 39 -3.17 -6.21 1.36
CA GLU A 39 -4.18 -6.97 2.09
C GLU A 39 -5.58 -6.75 1.50
N ASP A 40 -5.89 -5.52 1.10
CA ASP A 40 -7.15 -5.17 0.43
C ASP A 40 -7.25 -5.80 -0.96
N VAL A 41 -6.18 -5.71 -1.77
CA VAL A 41 -6.14 -6.32 -3.11
C VAL A 41 -6.19 -7.84 -3.05
N GLN A 42 -5.43 -8.48 -2.16
CA GLN A 42 -5.44 -9.94 -1.99
C GLN A 42 -6.84 -10.44 -1.62
N ARG A 43 -7.49 -9.79 -0.65
CA ARG A 43 -8.84 -10.17 -0.19
C ARG A 43 -9.87 -10.06 -1.32
N GLU A 44 -9.87 -8.96 -2.06
CA GLU A 44 -10.85 -8.74 -3.13
C GLU A 44 -10.60 -9.61 -4.36
N LEU A 45 -9.35 -9.84 -4.72
CA LEU A 45 -8.97 -10.76 -5.79
C LEU A 45 -9.44 -12.19 -5.48
N VAL A 46 -9.08 -12.72 -4.31
CA VAL A 46 -9.50 -14.06 -3.87
C VAL A 46 -11.02 -14.17 -3.78
N ARG A 47 -11.69 -13.17 -3.21
CA ARG A 47 -13.15 -13.15 -3.10
C ARG A 47 -13.84 -13.17 -4.46
N THR A 48 -13.30 -12.45 -5.44
CA THR A 48 -13.86 -12.35 -6.80
C THR A 48 -13.68 -13.67 -7.52
N LEU A 49 -12.46 -14.22 -7.54
CA LEU A 49 -12.17 -15.48 -8.23
C LEU A 49 -12.92 -16.67 -7.60
N ARG A 50 -13.03 -16.75 -6.27
CA ARG A 50 -13.74 -17.84 -5.57
C ARG A 50 -15.24 -17.94 -5.86
N ARG A 51 -15.86 -16.88 -6.40
CA ARG A 51 -17.26 -16.94 -6.85
C ARG A 51 -17.42 -17.80 -8.10
N HIS A 52 -16.36 -17.96 -8.88
CA HIS A 52 -16.36 -18.68 -10.16
C HIS A 52 -15.51 -19.97 -10.09
N TYR A 53 -14.44 -19.97 -9.28
CA TYR A 53 -13.45 -21.04 -9.21
C TYR A 53 -13.20 -21.45 -7.75
N HIS A 54 -13.72 -22.62 -7.36
CA HIS A 54 -13.71 -23.09 -5.96
C HIS A 54 -12.32 -23.55 -5.49
N ASP A 55 -11.41 -23.84 -6.41
CA ASP A 55 -10.04 -24.30 -6.20
C ASP A 55 -9.04 -23.15 -5.97
N VAL A 56 -9.50 -21.90 -5.98
CA VAL A 56 -8.65 -20.72 -5.72
C VAL A 56 -8.17 -20.70 -4.27
N VAL A 57 -6.85 -20.71 -4.11
CA VAL A 57 -6.18 -20.74 -2.80
C VAL A 57 -5.68 -19.34 -2.43
N ASP A 58 -6.06 -18.87 -1.24
CA ASP A 58 -5.51 -17.66 -0.67
C ASP A 58 -4.09 -17.92 -0.14
N ARG A 59 -3.09 -17.26 -0.73
CA ARG A 59 -1.68 -17.38 -0.32
C ARG A 59 -1.24 -16.28 0.65
N GLY A 60 -2.09 -15.28 0.86
CA GLY A 60 -1.83 -14.11 1.69
C GLY A 60 -0.73 -13.20 1.13
N VAL A 61 -0.55 -12.07 1.81
CA VAL A 61 0.48 -11.07 1.48
C VAL A 61 1.85 -11.56 1.95
N LYS A 62 2.87 -11.39 1.10
CA LYS A 62 4.27 -11.74 1.39
C LYS A 62 5.18 -10.53 1.29
N TYR A 63 6.34 -10.61 1.94
CA TYR A 63 7.37 -9.57 1.94
C TYR A 63 8.63 -10.11 1.30
N ALA A 64 9.15 -9.39 0.31
CA ALA A 64 10.45 -9.66 -0.28
C ALA A 64 11.02 -8.38 -0.91
N PRO A 65 12.35 -8.25 -1.02
CA PRO A 65 13.01 -7.08 -1.60
C PRO A 65 12.99 -7.14 -3.14
N PHE A 66 11.81 -7.01 -3.74
CA PHE A 66 11.68 -6.94 -5.19
C PHE A 66 12.19 -5.59 -5.72
N LEU A 67 13.11 -5.62 -6.68
CA LEU A 67 13.71 -4.41 -7.27
C LEU A 67 12.65 -3.41 -7.80
N VAL A 68 11.56 -3.92 -8.39
CA VAL A 68 10.44 -3.11 -8.90
C VAL A 68 9.70 -2.33 -7.81
N LEU A 69 9.77 -2.76 -6.55
CA LEU A 69 9.16 -2.07 -5.40
C LEU A 69 10.15 -1.14 -4.68
N VAL A 70 11.43 -1.17 -5.05
CA VAL A 70 12.47 -0.29 -4.50
C VAL A 70 12.36 1.10 -5.13
N GLY A 71 12.53 2.15 -4.32
CA GLY A 71 12.55 3.54 -4.81
C GLY A 71 11.19 4.14 -5.16
N THR A 72 10.09 3.39 -4.99
CA THR A 72 8.73 3.92 -5.18
C THR A 72 8.46 5.06 -4.20
N ARG A 73 7.85 6.15 -4.71
CA ARG A 73 7.48 7.35 -3.94
C ARG A 73 6.10 7.26 -3.29
N MET A 74 5.39 6.16 -3.53
CA MET A 74 4.02 5.88 -3.13
C MET A 74 3.92 4.41 -2.68
N PRO A 75 2.82 4.02 -2.00
CA PRO A 75 2.54 2.62 -1.72
C PRO A 75 2.55 1.80 -3.01
N ALA A 76 3.22 0.64 -3.00
CA ALA A 76 3.40 -0.18 -4.20
C ALA A 76 3.39 -1.67 -3.84
N ILE A 77 2.72 -2.46 -4.68
CA ILE A 77 2.58 -3.91 -4.50
C ILE A 77 2.94 -4.64 -5.80
N LEU A 78 3.38 -5.87 -5.67
CA LEU A 78 3.53 -6.82 -6.77
C LEU A 78 2.48 -7.90 -6.58
N ILE A 79 1.73 -8.21 -7.65
CA ILE A 79 0.67 -9.22 -7.62
C ILE A 79 1.13 -10.42 -8.43
N GLU A 80 1.22 -11.57 -7.76
CA GLU A 80 1.34 -12.86 -8.42
C GLU A 80 -0.09 -13.39 -8.62
N ALA A 81 -0.66 -13.16 -9.81
CA ALA A 81 -2.07 -13.46 -10.06
C ALA A 81 -2.36 -14.96 -9.98
N GLU A 82 -1.52 -15.78 -10.63
CA GLU A 82 -1.69 -17.23 -10.72
C GLU A 82 -0.40 -17.93 -11.19
N PHE A 83 -0.35 -19.26 -11.07
CA PHE A 83 0.80 -20.07 -11.49
C PHE A 83 0.59 -20.70 -12.88
N ILE A 84 1.22 -20.14 -13.92
CA ILE A 84 1.16 -20.68 -15.29
C ILE A 84 1.72 -22.11 -15.42
N THR A 85 2.49 -22.58 -14.45
CA THR A 85 2.99 -23.96 -14.40
C THR A 85 1.92 -24.98 -14.02
N ASN A 86 0.77 -24.55 -13.48
CA ASN A 86 -0.39 -25.42 -13.29
C ASN A 86 -1.17 -25.49 -14.62
N PRO A 87 -1.31 -26.67 -15.25
CA PRO A 87 -1.98 -26.81 -16.55
C PRO A 87 -3.42 -26.28 -16.57
N GLU A 88 -4.19 -26.50 -15.51
CA GLU A 88 -5.58 -26.06 -15.43
C GLU A 88 -5.67 -24.52 -15.41
N VAL A 89 -4.81 -23.90 -14.61
CA VAL A 89 -4.71 -22.44 -14.50
C VAL A 89 -4.15 -21.84 -15.80
N ALA A 90 -3.21 -22.51 -16.46
CA ALA A 90 -2.65 -22.06 -17.74
C ALA A 90 -3.72 -21.99 -18.84
N GLU A 91 -4.69 -22.92 -18.86
CA GLU A 91 -5.83 -22.83 -19.77
C GLU A 91 -6.78 -21.69 -19.38
N ARG A 92 -7.06 -21.48 -18.09
CA ARG A 92 -7.86 -20.33 -17.63
C ARG A 92 -7.22 -18.99 -17.99
N LEU A 93 -5.89 -18.87 -17.93
CA LEU A 93 -5.18 -17.65 -18.30
C LEU A 93 -5.27 -17.29 -19.80
N LYS A 94 -5.81 -18.18 -20.64
CA LYS A 94 -6.13 -17.89 -22.05
C LYS A 94 -7.57 -17.42 -22.26
N ASP A 95 -8.41 -17.52 -21.23
CA ASP A 95 -9.80 -17.09 -21.26
C ASP A 95 -9.92 -15.63 -20.83
N ASP A 96 -10.46 -14.79 -21.71
CA ASP A 96 -10.68 -13.37 -21.45
C ASP A 96 -11.59 -13.16 -20.23
N HIS A 97 -12.57 -14.05 -20.00
CA HIS A 97 -13.44 -13.94 -18.82
C HIS A 97 -12.65 -14.11 -17.51
N PHE A 98 -11.69 -15.03 -17.48
CA PHE A 98 -10.84 -15.23 -16.31
C PHE A 98 -9.93 -14.02 -16.06
N LEU A 99 -9.36 -13.45 -17.13
CA LEU A 99 -8.53 -12.24 -17.05
C LEU A 99 -9.34 -11.03 -16.57
N ASP A 100 -10.59 -10.89 -17.03
CA ASP A 100 -11.51 -9.85 -16.57
C ASP A 100 -11.82 -9.98 -15.08
N LEU A 101 -12.02 -11.21 -14.58
CA LEU A 101 -12.24 -11.44 -13.14
C LEU A 101 -11.01 -11.11 -12.30
N ILE A 102 -9.80 -11.39 -12.80
CA ILE A 102 -8.56 -10.96 -12.14
C ILE A 102 -8.50 -9.43 -12.09
N ALA A 103 -8.72 -8.76 -13.22
CA ALA A 103 -8.70 -7.30 -13.30
C ALA A 103 -9.76 -6.66 -12.39
N GLU A 104 -10.98 -7.20 -12.37
CA GLU A 104 -12.08 -6.77 -11.50
C GLU A 104 -11.71 -6.91 -10.02
N GLY A 105 -11.14 -8.06 -9.63
CA GLY A 105 -10.70 -8.31 -8.26
C GLY A 105 -9.63 -7.32 -7.80
N ILE A 106 -8.65 -7.02 -8.67
CA ILE A 106 -7.61 -6.03 -8.41
C ILE A 106 -8.22 -4.63 -8.28
N ALA A 107 -9.09 -4.24 -9.21
CA ALA A 107 -9.75 -2.92 -9.20
C ALA A 107 -10.56 -2.70 -7.91
N LYS A 108 -11.38 -3.68 -7.51
CA LYS A 108 -12.13 -3.64 -6.25
C LYS A 108 -11.22 -3.53 -5.03
N GLY A 109 -10.08 -4.21 -5.05
CA GLY A 109 -9.05 -4.09 -4.03
C GLY A 109 -8.49 -2.68 -3.88
N VAL A 110 -8.14 -2.06 -5.01
CA VAL A 110 -7.65 -0.66 -5.04
C VAL A 110 -8.73 0.30 -4.56
N GLU A 111 -9.98 0.12 -5.00
CA GLU A 111 -11.12 0.93 -4.52
C GLU A 111 -11.35 0.77 -3.01
N SER A 112 -11.27 -0.45 -2.49
CA SER A 112 -11.37 -0.74 -1.04
C SER A 112 -10.31 0.03 -0.27
N TYR A 113 -9.05 -0.01 -0.72
CA TYR A 113 -7.95 0.72 -0.11
C TYR A 113 -8.17 2.24 -0.17
N MET A 114 -8.59 2.78 -1.31
CA MET A 114 -8.90 4.21 -1.43
C MET A 114 -10.03 4.65 -0.49
N ASN A 115 -11.03 3.80 -0.28
CA ASN A 115 -12.13 4.10 0.62
C ASN A 115 -11.69 4.04 2.10
N SER A 116 -10.84 3.08 2.48
CA SER A 116 -10.30 3.01 3.85
C SER A 116 -9.42 4.21 4.18
N LEU A 117 -8.68 4.74 3.20
CA LEU A 117 -7.96 6.01 3.32
C LEU A 117 -8.88 7.21 3.52
N LYS A 118 -9.95 7.35 2.73
CA LYS A 118 -10.92 8.45 2.87
C LYS A 118 -11.57 8.45 4.25
N VAL A 119 -11.94 7.28 4.75
CA VAL A 119 -12.51 7.14 6.11
C VAL A 119 -11.53 7.65 7.16
N SER A 120 -10.26 7.23 7.07
CA SER A 120 -9.20 7.67 7.98
C SER A 120 -8.93 9.18 7.93
N ILE A 121 -9.04 9.81 6.75
CA ILE A 121 -8.87 11.26 6.58
C ILE A 121 -10.09 12.03 7.09
N SER A 122 -11.30 11.47 6.97
CA SER A 122 -12.55 12.07 7.47
C SER A 122 -12.75 11.96 8.99
N ASN A 123 -11.89 11.20 9.69
CA ASN A 123 -11.92 11.01 11.13
C ASN A 123 -10.54 11.36 11.73
N PRO A 124 -10.22 12.66 11.86
CA PRO A 124 -9.77 13.13 13.18
C PRO A 124 -10.18 14.59 13.48
N VAL A 125 -10.64 14.87 14.71
CA VAL A 125 -10.84 16.22 15.34
C VAL A 125 -12.13 17.02 15.02
N ASP A 126 -12.93 16.69 14.02
CA ASP A 126 -14.08 17.58 13.65
C ASP A 126 -15.38 17.44 14.48
N LYS A 127 -15.45 16.50 15.43
CA LYS A 127 -16.67 16.32 16.25
C LYS A 127 -16.64 17.04 17.61
N GLU A 128 -15.48 17.47 18.10
CA GLU A 128 -15.41 18.16 19.40
C GLU A 128 -15.58 19.69 19.30
N THR A 129 -15.28 20.32 18.17
CA THR A 129 -15.36 21.79 18.02
C THR A 129 -16.74 22.32 17.61
N LYS A 130 -17.65 21.47 17.11
CA LYS A 130 -19.02 21.87 16.74
C LYS A 130 -20.04 21.84 17.89
N SER A 131 -19.71 21.21 19.02
CA SER A 131 -20.61 21.17 20.19
C SER A 131 -20.58 22.48 21.01
N GLU A 132 -19.42 23.15 21.08
CA GLU A 132 -19.27 24.37 21.91
C GLU A 132 -19.70 25.67 21.21
N ARG A 133 -19.75 25.71 19.87
CA ARG A 133 -20.18 26.91 19.12
C ARG A 133 -21.70 27.06 18.97
N SER A 134 -22.50 26.15 19.53
CA SER A 134 -23.97 26.24 19.50
C SER A 134 -24.57 26.83 20.80
N LYS A 135 -23.74 27.31 21.74
CA LYS A 135 -24.19 27.87 23.02
C LYS A 135 -24.00 29.38 23.18
N PHE A 136 -23.77 30.11 22.10
CA PHE A 136 -23.83 31.58 22.09
C PHE A 136 -24.68 32.05 20.92
#